data_AF-F8FA28-F1
#
_entry.id   AF-F8FA28-F1
#
_cell.length_a   1.000
_cell.length_b   1.000
_cell.length_c   1.000
_cell.angle_alpha   90.00
_cell.angle_beta   90.00
_cell.angle_gamma   90.00
#
_symmetry.space_group_name_H-M   'P 1'
#
loop_
_entity.id
_entity.type
_entity.pdbx_description
1 polymer ?
#
loop_
_entity_poly.entity_id
_entity_poly.type
_entity_poly.pdbx_seq_one_letter_code
_entity_poly.pdbx_strand_id
1 'polypeptide(L)'
;MPKRGFNNQFRKEYAVINVEELNKFAAGTEVTPEVLLQSGIVKNPKDGIKILGNGEITVGLNVKASKFSQSAVEKIQAAGGQTEVI
;
A
#
# COMPACT_ATOMS: atom_id res chain seq x y z
N MET A 1 31.56 -23.13 2.68
CA MET A 1 30.91 -21.99 1.98
C MET A 1 31.37 -20.68 2.61
N PRO A 2 31.75 -19.66 1.83
CA PRO A 2 32.16 -18.37 2.39
C PRO A 2 30.97 -17.63 3.02
N LYS A 3 31.21 -16.90 4.12
CA LYS A 3 30.23 -15.95 4.68
C LYS A 3 29.97 -14.86 3.65
N ARG A 4 28.69 -14.59 3.34
CA ARG A 4 28.25 -13.56 2.39
C ARG A 4 27.28 -12.59 3.06
N GLY A 5 27.52 -11.29 2.86
CA GLY A 5 26.63 -10.22 3.31
C GLY A 5 26.74 -9.87 4.79
N PHE A 6 25.90 -8.92 5.21
CA PHE A 6 25.70 -8.50 6.60
C PHE A 6 24.21 -8.21 6.84
N ASN A 7 23.75 -8.32 8.10
CA ASN A 7 22.37 -7.99 8.45
C ASN A 7 22.28 -6.52 8.91
N ASN A 8 21.36 -5.75 8.34
CA ASN A 8 21.12 -4.36 8.72
C ASN A 8 20.03 -4.31 9.81
N GLN A 9 20.40 -3.86 11.01
CA GLN A 9 19.50 -3.74 12.16
C GLN A 9 18.48 -2.60 12.01
N PHE A 10 18.75 -1.60 11.17
CA PHE A 10 17.87 -0.46 10.92
C PHE A 10 17.04 -0.63 9.63
N ARG A 11 16.86 -1.88 9.17
CA ARG A 11 16.04 -2.16 8.00
C ARG A 11 14.59 -1.77 8.31
N LYS A 12 14.06 -0.78 7.58
CA LYS A 12 12.64 -0.45 7.61
C LYS A 12 11.86 -1.50 6.84
N GLU A 13 10.88 -2.11 7.49
CA GLU A 13 9.96 -3.04 6.89
C GLU A 13 8.57 -2.41 6.79
N TYR A 14 8.01 -2.44 5.58
CA TYR A 14 6.67 -1.92 5.34
C TYR A 14 5.68 -3.07 5.27
N ALA A 15 4.46 -2.84 5.73
CA ALA A 15 3.32 -3.67 5.38
C ALA A 15 3.00 -3.47 3.89
N VAL A 16 2.93 -4.56 3.14
CA VAL A 16 2.75 -4.52 1.69
C VAL A 16 1.30 -4.83 1.36
N ILE A 17 0.69 -3.99 0.52
CA ILE A 17 -0.70 -4.13 0.06
C ILE A 17 -0.72 -3.99 -1.46
N ASN A 18 -1.54 -4.78 -2.13
CA ASN A 18 -1.73 -4.68 -3.57
C ASN A 18 -2.99 -3.89 -3.92
N VAL A 19 -3.00 -3.24 -5.08
CA VAL A 19 -4.17 -2.46 -5.55
C VAL A 19 -5.44 -3.31 -5.70
N GLU A 20 -5.34 -4.63 -5.95
CA GLU A 20 -6.51 -5.52 -5.97
C GLU A 20 -7.28 -5.56 -4.65
N GLU A 21 -6.57 -5.50 -3.53
CA GLU A 21 -7.19 -5.57 -2.20
C GLU A 21 -8.02 -4.32 -1.90
N LEU A 22 -7.72 -3.21 -2.59
CA LEU A 22 -8.44 -1.95 -2.46
C LEU A 22 -9.83 -2.01 -3.11
N ASN A 23 -10.09 -2.95 -4.02
CA ASN A 23 -11.42 -3.12 -4.62
C ASN A 23 -12.51 -3.56 -3.63
N LYS A 24 -12.12 -3.98 -2.41
CA LYS A 24 -13.07 -4.28 -1.33
C LYS A 24 -13.74 -3.02 -0.77
N PHE A 25 -13.16 -1.85 -1.01
CA PHE A 25 -13.70 -0.58 -0.57
C PHE A 25 -14.64 0.03 -1.62
N ALA A 26 -15.60 0.82 -1.15
CA ALA A 26 -16.54 1.52 -2.02
C ALA A 26 -15.87 2.74 -2.69
N ALA A 27 -16.34 3.11 -3.88
CA ALA A 27 -15.85 4.28 -4.62
C ALA A 27 -15.94 5.56 -3.78
N GLY A 28 -14.88 6.38 -3.84
CA GLY A 28 -14.80 7.64 -3.12
C GLY A 28 -14.48 7.52 -1.61
N THR A 29 -14.23 6.30 -1.12
CA THR A 29 -13.78 6.14 0.28
C THR A 29 -12.33 6.59 0.45
N GLU A 30 -12.05 7.19 1.61
CA GLU A 30 -10.69 7.50 2.03
C GLU A 30 -10.06 6.27 2.68
N VAL A 31 -9.09 5.69 1.99
CA VAL A 31 -8.30 4.56 2.48
C VAL A 31 -7.12 5.11 3.28
N THR A 32 -7.28 5.16 4.59
CA THR A 32 -6.22 5.55 5.54
C THR A 32 -5.59 4.31 6.19
N PRO A 33 -4.40 4.45 6.82
CA PRO A 33 -3.79 3.34 7.56
C PRO A 33 -4.71 2.77 8.65
N GLU A 34 -5.52 3.61 9.30
CA GLU A 34 -6.48 3.20 10.32
C GLU A 34 -7.62 2.35 9.75
N VAL A 35 -8.16 2.74 8.59
CA VAL A 35 -9.20 1.98 7.87
C VAL A 35 -8.64 0.63 7.41
N LEU A 36 -7.39 0.59 6.96
CA LEU A 36 -6.72 -0.66 6.56
C LEU A 36 -6.49 -1.62 7.74
N LEU A 37 -6.28 -1.09 8.95
CA LEU A 37 -6.19 -1.88 10.18
C LEU A 37 -7.56 -2.38 10.63
N GLN A 38 -8.58 -1.52 10.62
CA GLN A 38 -9.95 -1.88 11.02
C GLN A 38 -10.59 -2.90 10.08
N SER A 39 -10.33 -2.78 8.77
CA SER A 39 -10.77 -3.75 7.76
C SER A 39 -10.01 -5.09 7.83
N GLY A 40 -8.96 -5.19 8.66
CA GLY A 40 -8.17 -6.40 8.84
C GLY A 40 -7.29 -6.78 7.65
N ILE A 41 -7.19 -5.91 6.63
CA ILE A 41 -6.29 -6.08 5.48
C ILE A 41 -4.84 -6.02 5.96
N VAL A 42 -4.55 -5.08 6.88
CA VAL A 42 -3.28 -5.00 7.58
C VAL A 42 -3.48 -5.42 9.02
N LYS A 43 -2.70 -6.39 9.50
CA LYS A 43 -2.69 -6.76 10.92
C LYS A 43 -1.61 -6.03 11.71
N ASN A 44 -0.48 -5.75 11.07
CA ASN A 44 0.64 -5.02 11.66
C ASN A 44 1.22 -4.08 10.59
N PRO A 45 1.13 -2.75 10.78
CA PRO A 45 1.62 -1.79 9.81
C PRO A 45 3.16 -1.73 9.76
N LYS A 46 3.87 -2.44 10.67
CA LYS A 46 5.34 -2.40 10.79
C LYS A 46 5.84 -0.95 10.86
N ASP A 47 6.78 -0.53 10.00
CA ASP A 47 7.28 0.84 9.90
C ASP A 47 6.46 1.73 8.95
N GLY A 48 5.34 1.24 8.41
CA GLY A 48 4.45 1.97 7.51
C GLY A 48 3.85 1.08 6.41
N ILE A 49 2.92 1.65 5.65
CA ILE A 49 2.21 0.91 4.59
C ILE A 49 2.80 1.27 3.23
N LYS A 50 3.10 0.24 2.43
CA LYS A 50 3.55 0.36 1.05
C LYS A 50 2.55 -0.29 0.10
N ILE A 51 2.05 0.49 -0.85
CA ILE A 51 1.12 0.01 -1.87
C ILE A 51 1.88 -0.36 -3.15
N LEU A 52 1.55 -1.53 -3.68
CA LEU A 52 2.10 -2.09 -4.90
C LEU A 52 1.02 -2.22 -5.98
N GLY A 53 1.42 -2.01 -7.24
CA GLY A 53 0.53 -2.05 -8.39
C GLY A 53 0.23 -3.46 -8.91
N ASN A 54 0.19 -4.49 -8.08
CA ASN A 54 -0.19 -5.83 -8.55
C ASN A 54 -1.70 -5.91 -8.74
N GLY A 55 -2.11 -6.37 -9.92
CA GLY A 55 -3.50 -6.50 -10.37
C GLY A 55 -4.24 -5.20 -10.70
N GLU A 56 -5.56 -5.23 -10.71
CA GLU A 56 -6.40 -4.16 -11.26
C GLU A 56 -7.21 -3.43 -10.20
N ILE A 57 -7.39 -2.13 -10.40
CA ILE A 57 -8.25 -1.28 -9.58
C ILE A 57 -9.27 -0.61 -10.50
N THR A 58 -10.54 -0.87 -10.26
CA THR A 58 -11.65 -0.30 -11.05
C THR A 58 -12.38 0.82 -10.31
N VAL A 59 -12.01 1.03 -9.06
CA VAL A 59 -12.66 1.93 -8.12
C VAL A 59 -11.77 3.13 -7.85
N GLY A 60 -12.26 4.34 -8.10
CA GLY A 60 -11.57 5.58 -7.73
C GLY A 60 -11.59 5.78 -6.22
N LEU A 61 -10.42 5.68 -5.58
CA LEU A 61 -10.24 5.77 -4.13
C LEU A 61 -9.23 6.86 -3.76
N ASN A 62 -9.41 7.50 -2.61
CA ASN A 62 -8.40 8.39 -2.04
C ASN A 62 -7.51 7.60 -1.09
N VAL A 63 -6.27 7.32 -1.48
CA VAL A 63 -5.39 6.41 -0.76
C VAL A 63 -4.26 7.16 -0.08
N LYS A 64 -4.18 7.03 1.24
CA LYS A 64 -3.18 7.65 2.13
C LYS A 64 -2.25 6.58 2.68
N ALA A 65 -0.97 6.60 2.29
CA ALA A 65 0.01 5.60 2.74
C ALA A 65 1.45 6.14 2.75
N SER A 66 2.36 5.42 3.40
CA SER A 66 3.75 5.86 3.54
C SER A 66 4.57 5.75 2.26
N LYS A 67 4.28 4.76 1.42
CA LYS A 67 4.95 4.59 0.12
C LYS A 67 4.02 3.99 -0.93
N PHE A 68 4.28 4.34 -2.18
CA PHE A 68 3.61 3.79 -3.35
C PHE A 68 4.66 3.32 -4.37
N SER A 69 4.37 2.24 -5.11
CA SER A 69 5.10 1.93 -6.33
C SER A 69 4.62 2.83 -7.46
N GLN A 70 5.48 3.11 -8.45
CA GLN A 70 5.10 3.90 -9.63
C GLN A 70 3.88 3.30 -10.33
N SER A 71 3.89 1.98 -10.54
CA SER A 71 2.76 1.25 -11.11
C SER A 71 1.48 1.32 -10.28
N ALA A 72 1.55 1.51 -8.96
CA ALA A 72 0.36 1.68 -8.13
C ALA A 72 -0.24 3.07 -8.34
N VAL A 73 0.60 4.11 -8.36
CA VAL A 73 0.16 5.49 -8.58
C VAL A 73 -0.53 5.61 -9.94
N GLU A 74 0.08 5.09 -11.00
CA GLU A 74 -0.49 5.10 -12.35
C GLU A 74 -1.87 4.42 -12.40
N LYS A 75 -2.01 3.24 -11.78
CA LYS A 75 -3.27 2.49 -11.74
C LYS A 75 -4.35 3.20 -10.93
N ILE A 76 -4.01 3.77 -9.78
CA ILE A 76 -4.95 4.51 -8.92
C ILE A 76 -5.43 5.78 -9.64
N GLN A 77 -4.52 6.50 -10.31
CA GLN A 77 -4.88 7.67 -11.11
C GLN A 77 -5.73 7.29 -12.33
N ALA A 78 -5.43 6.19 -13.00
CA ALA A 78 -6.23 5.68 -14.12
C ALA A 78 -7.67 5.31 -13.70
N ALA A 79 -7.86 4.84 -12.47
CA ALA A 79 -9.18 4.60 -11.88
C ALA A 79 -9.87 5.87 -11.35
N GLY A 80 -9.25 7.06 -11.50
CA GLY A 80 -9.79 8.34 -11.03
C GLY A 80 -9.64 8.60 -9.54
N GLY A 81 -8.74 7.87 -8.86
CA GLY A 81 -8.39 8.08 -7.45
C GLY A 81 -7.23 9.06 -7.23
N GLN A 82 -6.94 9.39 -5.97
CA GLN A 82 -5.76 10.18 -5.60
C GLN A 82 -4.87 9.42 -4.62
N THR A 83 -3.57 9.69 -4.68
CA THR A 83 -2.56 9.12 -3.78
C THR A 83 -1.92 10.23 -2.96
N GLU A 84 -1.97 10.10 -1.64
CA GLU A 84 -1.34 11.01 -0.69
C GLU A 84 -0.29 10.26 0.14
N VAL A 85 0.92 10.82 0.22
CA VAL A 85 2.03 10.23 0.97
C VAL A 85 2.07 10.83 2.38
N ILE A 86 2.05 9.98 3.41
CA ILE A 86 2.11 10.36 4.84
C ILE A 86 3.28 9.69 5.54
#